data_AF-A0A949IME3-F1
#
_entry.id   AF-A0A949IME3-F1
#
_cell.length_a   1.000
_cell.length_b   1.000
_cell.length_c   1.000
_cell.angle_alpha   90.00
_cell.angle_beta   90.00
_cell.angle_gamma   90.00
#
_symmetry.space_group_name_H-M   'P 1'
#
loop_
_entity.id
_entity.type
_entity.pdbx_description
1 polymer ?
#
loop_
_entity_poly.entity_id
_entity_poly.type
_entity_poly.pdbx_seq_one_letter_code
_entity_poly.pdbx_strand_id
1 'polypeptide(L)'
;MFKKIKTPHRQPLWHLARMFGLFVLAAALTVSLQLGAESIVPASATRAVIAASRIEASLTAGAISLLLGILVTASVRRAFNLVQTGRWIQYAGFWFSSWIGLVLASHWFGAYELTVPALAGFSFFALAFGFATALGVVPWNGRTWLPMKKAVKKPDSK
;
A
#
# COMPACT_ATOMS: atom_id res chain seq x y z
N MET A 1 24.97 13.68 3.00
CA MET A 1 24.95 13.39 1.55
C MET A 1 23.80 12.43 1.25
N PHE A 2 22.63 12.93 0.86
CA PHE A 2 21.48 12.05 0.58
C PHE A 2 21.74 11.27 -0.70
N LYS A 3 21.99 9.97 -0.56
CA LYS A 3 22.12 9.02 -1.67
C LYS A 3 20.89 9.21 -2.54
N LYS A 4 21.08 9.71 -3.77
CA LYS A 4 20.00 9.87 -4.75
C LYS A 4 19.42 8.47 -4.96
N ILE A 5 18.25 8.20 -4.38
CA ILE A 5 17.56 6.92 -4.50
C ILE A 5 17.21 6.81 -5.98
N LYS A 6 18.07 6.13 -6.75
CA LYS A 6 17.74 5.69 -8.10
C LYS A 6 16.65 4.67 -7.90
N THR A 7 15.41 5.06 -8.18
CA THR A 7 14.30 4.13 -8.21
C THR A 7 14.71 2.90 -9.02
N PRO A 8 14.50 1.67 -8.49
CA PRO A 8 15.03 0.44 -9.07
C PRO A 8 14.22 0.09 -10.32
N HIS A 9 14.44 0.82 -11.42
CA HIS A 9 13.64 0.73 -12.63
C HIS A 9 14.28 -0.17 -13.68
N ARG A 10 14.64 -1.40 -13.28
CA ARG A 10 14.97 -2.48 -14.23
C ARG A 10 14.01 -3.68 -14.12
N GLN A 11 13.23 -3.81 -13.04
CA GLN A 11 12.34 -4.96 -12.80
C GLN A 11 10.99 -4.51 -12.20
N PRO A 12 10.00 -4.13 -13.03
CA PRO A 12 8.72 -3.59 -12.56
C PRO A 12 7.90 -4.62 -11.75
N LEU A 13 7.91 -5.89 -12.16
CA LEU A 13 7.22 -6.97 -11.44
C LEU A 13 7.82 -7.18 -10.03
N TRP A 14 9.13 -7.09 -9.91
CA TRP A 14 9.82 -7.23 -8.63
C TRP A 14 9.51 -6.06 -7.68
N HIS A 15 9.43 -4.84 -8.21
CA HIS A 15 8.99 -3.69 -7.44
C HIS A 15 7.55 -3.87 -6.95
N LEU A 16 6.64 -4.33 -7.82
CA LEU A 16 5.25 -4.59 -7.45
C LEU A 16 5.13 -5.68 -6.38
N ALA A 17 5.87 -6.78 -6.51
CA ALA A 17 5.89 -7.87 -5.52
C ALA A 17 6.41 -7.38 -4.15
N ARG A 18 7.46 -6.54 -4.14
CA ARG A 18 7.95 -5.91 -2.91
C ARG A 18 6.91 -4.99 -2.26
N MET A 19 6.26 -4.14 -3.06
CA MET A 19 5.18 -3.29 -2.57
C MET A 19 4.03 -4.12 -2.01
N PHE A 20 3.62 -5.18 -2.70
CA PHE A 20 2.60 -6.10 -2.21
C PHE A 20 2.99 -6.71 -0.86
N GLY A 21 4.20 -7.26 -0.72
CA GLY A 21 4.67 -7.81 0.55
C GLY A 21 4.66 -6.79 1.69
N LEU A 22 4.99 -5.52 1.41
CA LEU A 22 4.93 -4.45 2.42
C LEU A 22 3.49 -4.08 2.81
N PHE A 23 2.55 -4.10 1.85
CA PHE A 23 1.14 -3.88 2.15
C PHE A 23 0.55 -5.04 2.97
N VAL A 24 0.89 -6.28 2.65
CA VAL A 24 0.47 -7.46 3.45
C VAL A 24 1.01 -7.36 4.88
N LEU A 25 2.31 -7.05 5.02
CA LEU A 25 2.94 -6.86 6.33
C LEU A 25 2.29 -5.73 7.12
N ALA A 26 2.03 -4.58 6.48
CA ALA A 26 1.41 -3.44 7.12
C ALA A 26 -0.03 -3.72 7.56
N ALA A 27 -0.81 -4.47 6.76
CA ALA A 27 -2.14 -4.92 7.14
C ALA A 27 -2.09 -5.84 8.38
N ALA A 28 -1.19 -6.83 8.36
CA ALA A 28 -1.00 -7.75 9.49
C ALA A 28 -0.60 -7.01 10.77
N LEU A 29 0.32 -6.04 10.68
CA LEU A 29 0.77 -5.23 11.81
C LEU A 29 -0.33 -4.30 12.32
N THR A 30 -1.15 -3.71 11.43
CA THR A 30 -2.26 -2.83 11.83
C THR A 30 -3.23 -3.56 12.75
N VAL A 31 -3.59 -4.80 12.39
CA VAL A 31 -4.50 -5.64 13.18
C VAL A 31 -3.81 -6.19 14.43
N SER A 32 -2.55 -6.61 14.32
CA SER A 32 -1.81 -7.23 15.46
C SER A 32 -1.47 -6.23 16.55
N LEU A 33 -1.17 -4.99 16.18
CA LEU A 33 -0.88 -3.88 17.10
C LEU A 33 -2.14 -3.13 17.54
N GLN A 34 -3.32 -3.60 17.13
CA GLN A 34 -4.62 -3.02 17.44
C GLN A 34 -4.76 -1.54 17.08
N LEU A 35 -4.19 -1.15 15.94
CA LEU A 35 -4.17 0.25 15.48
C LEU A 35 -5.50 0.61 14.83
N GLY A 36 -6.57 0.73 15.63
CA GLY A 36 -7.93 1.01 15.17
C GLY A 36 -8.67 -0.21 14.59
N ALA A 37 -8.09 -1.40 14.74
CA ALA A 37 -8.69 -2.68 14.36
C ALA A 37 -8.43 -3.70 15.46
N GLU A 38 -9.46 -4.40 15.94
CA GLU A 38 -9.33 -5.39 17.01
C GLU A 38 -9.50 -6.80 16.45
N SER A 39 -8.62 -7.71 16.85
CA SER A 39 -8.68 -9.10 16.40
C SER A 39 -9.88 -9.82 17.00
N ILE A 40 -10.68 -10.47 16.17
CA ILE A 40 -11.76 -11.34 16.63
C ILE A 40 -11.19 -12.74 16.86
N VAL A 41 -11.45 -13.31 18.03
CA VAL A 41 -11.10 -14.69 18.36
C VAL A 41 -12.40 -15.43 18.70
N PRO A 42 -12.97 -16.21 17.76
CA PRO A 42 -14.16 -17.00 18.04
C PRO A 42 -13.82 -18.05 19.10
N ALA A 43 -14.65 -18.15 20.15
CA ALA A 43 -14.43 -19.10 21.25
C ALA A 43 -14.39 -20.57 20.81
N SER A 44 -15.01 -20.90 19.66
CA SER A 44 -15.06 -22.25 19.08
C SER A 44 -13.97 -22.54 18.05
N ALA A 45 -13.16 -21.55 17.65
CA ALA A 45 -12.18 -21.72 16.59
C ALA A 45 -10.83 -22.26 17.11
N THR A 46 -10.23 -23.20 16.37
CA THR A 46 -8.88 -23.66 16.67
C THR A 46 -7.85 -22.58 16.32
N ARG A 47 -6.68 -22.59 17.00
CA ARG A 47 -5.58 -21.64 16.73
C ARG A 47 -5.14 -21.65 15.26
N ALA A 48 -5.20 -22.81 14.60
CA ALA A 48 -4.83 -22.94 13.19
C ALA A 48 -5.82 -22.20 12.27
N VAL A 49 -7.12 -22.30 12.53
CA VAL A 49 -8.16 -21.60 11.75
C VAL A 49 -8.05 -20.08 11.94
N ILE A 50 -7.78 -19.62 13.16
CA ILE A 50 -7.56 -18.18 13.44
C ILE A 50 -6.32 -17.66 12.73
N ALA A 51 -5.23 -18.44 12.71
CA ALA A 51 -4.01 -18.04 12.00
C ALA A 51 -4.24 -17.96 10.48
N ALA A 52 -4.93 -18.95 9.90
CA ALA A 52 -5.24 -18.97 8.47
C ALA A 52 -6.11 -17.76 8.08
N SER A 53 -7.20 -17.49 8.81
CA SER A 53 -8.10 -16.37 8.49
C SER A 53 -7.40 -15.00 8.58
N ARG A 54 -6.47 -14.82 9.50
CA ARG A 54 -5.65 -13.59 9.59
C ARG A 54 -4.69 -13.43 8.42
N ILE A 55 -4.08 -14.53 7.97
CA ILE A 55 -3.19 -14.52 6.80
C ILE A 55 -4.01 -14.15 5.56
N GLU A 56 -5.14 -14.81 5.34
CA GLU A 56 -6.04 -14.55 4.20
C GLU A 56 -6.57 -13.12 4.20
N ALA A 57 -6.98 -12.61 5.37
CA ALA A 57 -7.44 -11.23 5.52
C ALA A 57 -6.33 -10.22 5.23
N SER A 58 -5.09 -10.48 5.68
CA SER A 58 -3.94 -9.59 5.43
C SER A 58 -3.53 -9.60 3.95
N LEU A 59 -3.54 -10.77 3.31
CA LEU A 59 -3.29 -10.92 1.88
C LEU A 59 -4.32 -10.14 1.05
N THR A 60 -5.59 -10.30 1.40
CA THR A 60 -6.71 -9.65 0.71
C THR A 60 -6.67 -8.14 0.90
N ALA A 61 -6.50 -7.65 2.13
CA ALA A 61 -6.39 -6.23 2.43
C ALA A 61 -5.22 -5.59 1.69
N GLY A 62 -4.06 -6.29 1.69
CA GLY A 62 -2.87 -5.87 0.95
C GLY A 62 -3.10 -5.78 -0.55
N ALA A 63 -3.73 -6.80 -1.14
CA ALA A 63 -4.00 -6.87 -2.58
C ALA A 63 -4.96 -5.76 -3.02
N ILE A 64 -6.10 -5.63 -2.34
CA ILE A 64 -7.13 -4.64 -2.67
C ILE A 64 -6.58 -3.23 -2.53
N SER A 65 -5.91 -2.93 -1.41
CA SER A 65 -5.36 -1.59 -1.16
C SER A 65 -4.33 -1.20 -2.23
N LEU A 66 -3.43 -2.12 -2.58
CA LEU A 66 -2.42 -1.85 -3.61
C LEU A 66 -3.06 -1.66 -4.99
N LEU A 67 -4.01 -2.53 -5.39
CA LEU A 67 -4.69 -2.45 -6.69
C LEU A 67 -5.49 -1.15 -6.83
N LEU A 68 -6.31 -0.81 -5.84
CA LEU A 68 -7.09 0.42 -5.84
C LEU A 68 -6.18 1.65 -5.82
N GLY A 69 -5.13 1.64 -5.01
CA GLY A 69 -4.16 2.74 -4.95
C GLY A 69 -3.40 2.95 -6.26
N ILE A 70 -3.06 1.86 -6.98
CA ILE A 70 -2.51 1.93 -8.35
C ILE A 70 -3.51 2.60 -9.29
N LEU A 71 -4.78 2.19 -9.28
CA LEU A 71 -5.82 2.74 -10.14
C LEU A 71 -6.04 4.23 -9.87
N VAL A 72 -6.17 4.63 -8.60
CA VAL A 72 -6.28 6.05 -8.23
C VAL A 72 -5.05 6.82 -8.71
N THR A 73 -3.86 6.26 -8.52
CA THR A 73 -2.63 6.89 -8.99
C THR A 73 -2.59 7.07 -10.50
N ALA A 74 -2.99 6.06 -11.27
CA ALA A 74 -3.03 6.14 -12.73
C ALA A 74 -4.01 7.23 -13.20
N SER A 75 -5.21 7.29 -12.60
CA SER A 75 -6.23 8.30 -12.91
C SER A 75 -5.77 9.72 -12.57
N VAL A 76 -5.24 9.93 -11.36
CA VAL A 76 -4.74 11.24 -10.92
C VAL A 76 -3.55 11.70 -11.77
N ARG A 77 -2.67 10.79 -12.18
CA ARG A 77 -1.57 11.13 -13.10
C ARG A 77 -2.07 11.62 -14.45
N ARG A 78 -3.10 10.95 -14.99
CA ARG A 78 -3.72 11.34 -16.25
C ARG A 78 -4.35 12.73 -16.17
N ALA A 79 -4.97 13.05 -15.03
CA ALA A 79 -5.63 14.34 -14.83
C ALA A 79 -4.65 15.50 -14.52
N PHE A 80 -3.63 15.26 -13.70
CA PHE A 80 -2.80 16.33 -13.12
C PHE A 80 -1.34 16.33 -13.59
N ASN A 81 -0.96 15.54 -14.59
CA ASN A 81 0.38 15.55 -15.20
C ASN A 81 1.56 15.60 -14.19
N LEU A 82 1.46 14.82 -13.10
CA LEU A 82 2.51 14.68 -12.06
C LEU A 82 2.89 15.97 -11.31
N VAL A 83 1.97 16.93 -11.21
CA VAL A 83 2.13 18.10 -10.33
C VAL A 83 2.17 17.66 -8.86
N GLN A 84 2.88 18.40 -8.01
CA GLN A 84 3.00 18.10 -6.56
C GLN A 84 1.65 17.92 -5.87
N THR A 85 0.62 18.69 -6.28
CA THR A 85 -0.77 18.53 -5.84
C THR A 85 -1.33 17.13 -6.11
N GLY A 86 -0.99 16.53 -7.25
CA GLY A 86 -1.37 15.16 -7.59
C GLY A 86 -0.76 14.11 -6.65
N ARG A 87 0.34 14.41 -5.95
CA ARG A 87 0.95 13.49 -4.98
C ARG A 87 0.17 13.41 -3.68
N TRP A 88 -0.33 14.55 -3.18
CA TRP A 88 -1.20 14.56 -1.99
C TRP A 88 -2.51 13.81 -2.26
N ILE A 89 -3.10 14.00 -3.44
CA ILE A 89 -4.30 13.26 -3.86
C ILE A 89 -4.00 11.76 -4.00
N GLN A 90 -2.83 11.37 -4.51
CA GLN A 90 -2.41 9.97 -4.55
C GLN A 90 -2.31 9.35 -3.15
N TYR A 91 -1.72 10.06 -2.17
CA TYR A 91 -1.62 9.56 -0.80
C TYR A 91 -2.98 9.46 -0.13
N ALA A 92 -3.85 10.45 -0.30
CA ALA A 92 -5.23 10.36 0.18
C ALA A 92 -5.97 9.17 -0.47
N GLY A 93 -5.76 8.95 -1.77
CA GLY A 93 -6.29 7.80 -2.50
C GLY A 93 -5.79 6.46 -1.97
N PHE A 94 -4.50 6.36 -1.65
CA PHE A 94 -3.93 5.16 -1.03
C PHE A 94 -4.43 4.92 0.39
N TRP A 95 -4.58 5.98 1.18
CA TRP A 95 -5.19 5.87 2.50
C TRP A 95 -6.63 5.34 2.40
N PHE A 96 -7.43 5.89 1.50
CA PHE A 96 -8.79 5.41 1.25
C PHE A 96 -8.82 3.97 0.74
N SER A 97 -7.88 3.61 -0.14
CA SER A 97 -7.72 2.24 -0.64
C SER A 97 -7.35 1.25 0.48
N SER A 98 -6.49 1.66 1.42
CA SER A 98 -6.15 0.87 2.62
C SER A 98 -7.35 0.66 3.53
N TRP A 99 -8.17 1.70 3.72
CA TRP A 99 -9.43 1.56 4.46
C TRP A 99 -10.38 0.56 3.79
N ILE A 100 -10.64 0.70 2.49
CA ILE A 100 -11.50 -0.24 1.73
C ILE A 100 -10.96 -1.67 1.81
N GLY A 101 -9.64 -1.85 1.65
CA GLY A 101 -9.00 -3.15 1.75
C GLY A 101 -9.25 -3.83 3.10
N LEU A 102 -9.15 -3.07 4.20
CA LEU A 102 -9.43 -3.58 5.54
C LEU A 102 -10.93 -3.90 5.74
N VAL A 103 -11.83 -3.04 5.26
CA VAL A 103 -13.28 -3.27 5.37
C VAL A 103 -13.67 -4.57 4.66
N LEU A 104 -13.22 -4.76 3.41
CA LEU A 104 -13.55 -5.95 2.63
C LEU A 104 -12.94 -7.22 3.22
N ALA A 105 -11.69 -7.15 3.69
CA ALA A 105 -11.04 -8.30 4.34
C ALA A 105 -11.70 -8.65 5.69
N SER A 106 -12.10 -7.66 6.49
CA SER A 106 -12.89 -7.89 7.71
C SER A 106 -14.22 -8.57 7.38
N HIS A 107 -14.94 -8.06 6.37
CA HIS A 107 -16.24 -8.58 5.98
C HIS A 107 -16.19 -10.03 5.46
N TRP A 108 -15.19 -10.38 4.65
CA TRP A 108 -15.11 -11.72 4.05
C TRP A 108 -14.56 -12.79 4.99
N PHE A 109 -13.63 -12.44 5.89
CA PHE A 109 -12.93 -13.42 6.72
C PHE A 109 -13.29 -13.35 8.21
N GLY A 110 -13.94 -12.28 8.66
CA GLY A 110 -14.34 -12.11 10.07
C GLY A 110 -13.17 -12.14 11.06
N ALA A 111 -11.94 -11.87 10.61
CA ALA A 111 -10.73 -12.06 11.41
C ALA A 111 -10.47 -10.90 12.40
N TYR A 112 -11.07 -9.73 12.15
CA TYR A 112 -10.95 -8.54 12.97
C TYR A 112 -12.15 -7.61 12.76
N GLU A 113 -12.39 -6.73 13.71
CA GLU A 113 -13.35 -5.63 13.66
C GLU A 113 -12.63 -4.30 13.55
N LEU A 114 -13.21 -3.33 12.84
CA LEU A 114 -12.65 -1.98 12.71
C LEU A 114 -13.28 -1.06 13.76
N THR A 115 -12.64 -0.95 14.93
CA THR A 115 -13.13 -0.10 16.03
C THR A 115 -12.94 1.39 15.76
N VAL A 116 -11.85 1.77 15.08
CA VAL A 116 -11.61 3.13 14.61
C VAL A 116 -11.18 3.07 13.13
N PRO A 117 -12.13 2.97 12.18
CA PRO A 117 -11.83 2.66 10.78
C PRO A 117 -10.88 3.65 10.10
N ALA A 118 -11.00 4.96 10.43
CA ALA A 118 -10.13 5.99 9.90
C ALA A 118 -8.67 5.81 10.37
N LEU A 119 -8.48 5.50 11.66
CA LEU A 119 -7.16 5.24 12.24
C LEU A 119 -6.55 3.95 11.68
N ALA A 120 -7.36 2.89 11.49
CA ALA A 120 -6.90 1.64 10.88
C ALA A 120 -6.43 1.84 9.44
N GLY A 121 -7.23 2.52 8.62
CA GLY A 121 -6.83 2.87 7.27
C GLY A 121 -5.56 3.71 7.24
N PHE A 122 -5.44 4.69 8.14
CA PHE A 122 -4.28 5.59 8.19
C PHE A 122 -3.02 4.86 8.63
N SER A 123 -3.11 4.05 9.70
CA SER A 123 -2.01 3.24 10.23
C SER A 123 -1.51 2.25 9.20
N PHE A 124 -2.42 1.56 8.51
CA PHE A 124 -2.07 0.64 7.42
C PHE A 124 -1.32 1.38 6.31
N PHE A 125 -1.87 2.48 5.81
CA PHE A 125 -1.20 3.31 4.81
C PHE A 125 0.19 3.80 5.27
N ALA A 126 0.27 4.35 6.48
CA ALA A 126 1.49 4.93 7.04
C ALA A 126 2.59 3.88 7.25
N LEU A 127 2.22 2.67 7.70
CA LEU A 127 3.16 1.54 7.83
C LEU A 127 3.65 1.09 6.46
N ALA A 128 2.74 0.88 5.50
CA ALA A 128 3.10 0.40 4.16
C ALA A 128 4.08 1.36 3.46
N PHE A 129 3.75 2.66 3.41
CA PHE A 129 4.63 3.66 2.81
C PHE A 129 5.84 4.00 3.66
N GLY A 130 5.72 3.94 4.99
CA GLY A 130 6.82 4.11 5.93
C GLY A 130 7.91 3.07 5.70
N PHE A 131 7.54 1.78 5.68
CA PHE A 131 8.48 0.70 5.36
C PHE A 131 9.01 0.79 3.93
N ALA A 132 8.15 1.06 2.96
CA ALA A 132 8.58 1.20 1.57
C ALA A 132 9.62 2.32 1.39
N THR A 133 9.49 3.39 2.17
CA THR A 133 10.43 4.50 2.13
C THR A 133 11.71 4.20 2.90
N ALA A 134 11.61 3.58 4.09
CA ALA A 134 12.76 3.14 4.88
C ALA A 134 13.65 2.14 4.12
N LEU A 135 13.04 1.24 3.35
CA LEU A 135 13.73 0.25 2.53
C LEU A 135 14.16 0.78 1.14
N GLY A 136 13.92 2.07 0.85
CA GLY A 136 14.27 2.70 -0.42
C GLY A 136 13.50 2.15 -1.63
N VAL A 137 12.39 1.44 -1.40
CA VAL A 137 11.48 0.94 -2.45
C VAL A 137 10.71 2.12 -3.06
N VAL A 138 10.29 3.07 -2.23
CA VAL A 138 9.64 4.32 -2.62
C VAL A 138 10.54 5.49 -2.24
N PRO A 139 10.80 6.46 -3.15
CA PRO A 139 11.64 7.60 -2.82
C PRO A 139 10.93 8.59 -1.90
N TRP A 140 11.63 9.11 -0.89
CA TRP A 140 11.17 10.22 -0.05
C TRP A 140 10.90 11.48 -0.91
N ASN A 141 11.86 11.79 -1.80
CA ASN A 141 11.82 12.91 -2.73
C ASN A 141 11.84 12.41 -4.18
N GLY A 142 10.78 12.71 -4.95
CA GLY A 142 10.67 12.32 -6.35
C GLY A 142 9.28 12.62 -6.91
N ARG A 143 9.18 12.77 -8.25
CA ARG A 143 7.91 13.08 -8.92
C ARG A 143 6.91 11.90 -8.84
N THR A 144 7.36 10.67 -8.64
CA THR A 144 6.49 9.50 -8.80
C THR A 144 7.07 8.20 -8.22
N TRP A 145 6.22 7.35 -7.65
CA TRP A 145 6.57 5.98 -7.21
C TRP A 145 6.39 4.91 -8.32
N LEU A 146 5.45 5.08 -9.26
CA LEU A 146 5.32 4.24 -10.45
C LEU A 146 6.49 4.45 -11.45
N PRO A 147 6.86 3.43 -12.25
CA PRO A 147 7.88 3.58 -13.28
C PRO A 147 7.51 4.65 -14.31
N MET A 148 8.37 5.65 -14.49
CA MET A 148 8.32 6.53 -15.66
C MET A 148 9.14 5.90 -16.79
N LYS A 149 8.57 5.81 -17.99
CA LYS A 149 9.39 5.63 -19.19
C LYS A 149 10.37 6.80 -19.24
N LYS A 150 11.67 6.53 -19.33
CA LYS A 150 12.64 7.58 -19.67
C LYS A 150 12.18 8.16 -21.01
N ALA A 151 11.96 9.47 -21.06
CA ALA A 151 11.84 10.16 -22.33
C ALA A 151 13.08 9.79 -23.16
N VAL A 152 12.87 9.15 -24.30
CA VAL A 152 13.92 8.91 -25.28
C VAL A 152 14.43 10.31 -25.64
N LYS A 153 15.68 10.63 -25.26
CA LYS A 153 16.34 11.80 -25.81
C LYS A 153 16.33 11.60 -27.32
N LYS A 154 15.59 12.43 -28.07
CA LYS A 154 15.82 12.53 -29.51
C LYS A 154 17.32 12.80 -29.68
N PRO A 155 18.04 12.04 -30.53
CA PRO A 155 19.41 12.41 -30.85
C PRO A 155 19.36 13.84 -31.40
N ASP A 156 20.17 14.72 -30.81
CA ASP A 156 20.32 16.09 -31.29
C ASP A 156 20.76 15.98 -32.76
N SER A 157 19.89 16.42 -33.68
CA SER A 157 20.23 16.56 -35.09
C SER A 157 21.32 17.62 -35.18
N LYS A 158 22.55 17.20 -35.47
CA LYS A 158 23.61 18.08 -35.96
C LYS A 158 23.35 18.40 -37.43
#